data_AF-A0A847Z9L5-F1
#
_entry.id   AF-A0A847Z9L5-F1
#
_cell.length_a   1.000
_cell.length_b   1.000
_cell.length_c   1.000
_cell.angle_alpha   90.00
_cell.angle_beta   90.00
_cell.angle_gamma   90.00
#
_symmetry.space_group_name_H-M   'P 1'
#
loop_
_entity.id
_entity.type
_entity.pdbx_description
1 polymer ?
#
loop_
_entity_poly.entity_id
_entity_poly.type
_entity_poly.pdbx_seq_one_letter_code
_entity_poly.pdbx_strand_id
1 'polypeptide(L)'
;MAAVRETFEEAGLLLARRQDGSPLVMATQEERNRFGRCRQALIKRETAFSSILETEELVLHSEDLFYFSHWITPEPLPKRYDVRFFMAANPVGQSVSHDGVELTSHVWIRPAEALRQYDEGKIGMVLPQIMTLRELDRFRTVEEALLCAKKKHVEATRTKMAHLEGRYVEVMPDGEVFHHRPPVYSWPDEKD
;
A
#
# COMPACT_ATOMS: atom_id res chain seq x y z
N MET A 1 -8.62 -5.01 -9.14
CA MET A 1 -9.73 -4.51 -8.30
C MET A 1 -9.39 -4.47 -6.81
N ALA A 2 -8.79 -5.53 -6.23
CA ALA A 2 -8.50 -5.60 -4.79
C ALA A 2 -7.80 -4.34 -4.23
N ALA A 3 -6.67 -3.91 -4.81
CA ALA A 3 -5.93 -2.74 -4.32
C ALA A 3 -6.79 -1.46 -4.24
N VAL A 4 -7.63 -1.19 -5.24
CA VAL A 4 -8.53 -0.02 -5.23
C VAL A 4 -9.62 -0.17 -4.17
N ARG A 5 -10.19 -1.38 -4.04
CA ARG A 5 -11.21 -1.67 -3.04
C ARG A 5 -10.67 -1.47 -1.62
N GLU A 6 -9.55 -2.11 -1.27
CA GLU A 6 -8.93 -1.95 0.07
C GLU A 6 -8.56 -0.49 0.34
N THR A 7 -8.02 0.21 -0.66
CA THR A 7 -7.69 1.64 -0.53
C THR A 7 -8.93 2.49 -0.19
N PHE A 8 -10.09 2.15 -0.76
CA PHE A 8 -11.34 2.81 -0.44
C PHE A 8 -11.88 2.42 0.95
N GLU A 9 -11.82 1.13 1.30
CA GLU A 9 -12.28 0.60 2.59
C GLU A 9 -11.45 1.16 3.75
N GLU A 10 -10.12 1.15 3.65
CA GLU A 10 -9.20 1.51 4.73
C GLU A 10 -8.86 3.00 4.76
N ALA A 11 -8.66 3.64 3.60
CA ALA A 11 -8.17 5.01 3.50
C ALA A 11 -9.19 6.02 2.93
N GLY A 12 -10.36 5.55 2.47
CA GLY A 12 -11.41 6.41 1.93
C GLY A 12 -11.10 7.05 0.58
N LEU A 13 -9.99 6.65 -0.07
CA LEU A 13 -9.63 7.12 -1.40
C LEU A 13 -10.20 6.19 -2.46
N LEU A 14 -10.95 6.74 -3.40
CA LEU A 14 -11.54 5.99 -4.51
C LEU A 14 -10.82 6.34 -5.82
N LEU A 15 -9.94 5.43 -6.23
CA LEU A 15 -9.20 5.49 -7.50
C LEU A 15 -10.11 5.04 -8.65
N ALA A 16 -10.95 5.95 -9.13
CA ALA A 16 -11.87 5.73 -10.23
C ALA A 16 -12.11 7.01 -11.04
N ARG A 17 -12.63 6.83 -12.25
CA ARG A 17 -13.10 7.91 -13.14
C ARG A 17 -14.60 7.79 -13.37
N ARG A 18 -15.22 8.88 -13.81
CA ARG A 18 -16.57 8.84 -14.37
C ARG A 18 -16.56 8.09 -15.70
N GLN A 19 -17.72 7.62 -16.16
CA GLN A 19 -17.86 6.93 -17.46
C GLN A 19 -17.37 7.76 -18.65
N ASP A 20 -17.45 9.09 -18.58
CA ASP A 20 -16.94 10.01 -19.61
C ASP A 20 -15.40 10.18 -19.57
N GLY A 21 -14.71 9.49 -18.65
CA GLY A 21 -13.27 9.54 -18.46
C GLY A 21 -12.78 10.70 -17.58
N SER A 22 -13.68 11.58 -17.12
CA SER A 22 -13.32 12.66 -16.22
C SER A 22 -12.92 12.14 -14.82
N PRO A 23 -12.02 12.85 -14.10
CA PRO A 23 -11.63 12.46 -12.75
C PRO A 23 -12.81 12.47 -11.77
N LEU A 24 -12.86 11.50 -10.85
CA LEU A 24 -13.75 11.58 -9.70
C LEU A 24 -13.20 12.58 -8.67
N VAL A 25 -13.88 13.72 -8.55
CA VAL A 25 -13.58 14.76 -7.55
C VAL A 25 -14.66 14.71 -6.46
N MET A 26 -14.26 14.78 -5.18
CA MET A 26 -15.18 14.85 -4.02
C MET A 26 -15.13 16.25 -3.38
N ALA A 27 -15.39 17.27 -4.19
CA ALA A 27 -15.21 18.67 -3.79
C ALA A 27 -16.24 19.13 -2.76
N THR A 28 -17.47 18.62 -2.83
CA THR A 28 -18.58 19.04 -1.97
C THR A 28 -18.74 18.15 -0.73
N GLN A 29 -19.38 18.69 0.31
CA GLN A 29 -19.71 17.89 1.49
C GLN A 29 -20.73 16.80 1.18
N GLU A 30 -21.62 17.05 0.22
CA GLU A 30 -22.61 16.08 -0.21
C GLU A 30 -21.97 14.86 -0.89
N GLU A 31 -21.01 15.07 -1.79
CA GLU A 31 -20.24 13.99 -2.42
C GLU A 31 -19.46 13.19 -1.37
N ARG A 32 -18.76 13.88 -0.45
CA ARG A 32 -18.04 13.21 0.64
C ARG A 32 -18.97 12.37 1.51
N ASN A 33 -20.15 12.89 1.85
CA ASN A 33 -21.15 12.14 2.62
C ASN A 33 -21.70 10.94 1.83
N ARG A 34 -21.92 11.09 0.52
CA ARG A 34 -22.40 10.03 -0.37
C ARG A 34 -21.40 8.87 -0.41
N PHE A 35 -20.15 9.13 -0.76
CA PHE A 35 -19.11 8.10 -0.80
C PHE A 35 -18.76 7.56 0.59
N GLY A 36 -18.86 8.38 1.63
CA GLY A 36 -18.77 7.92 3.02
C GLY A 36 -19.81 6.85 3.35
N ARG A 37 -21.07 7.02 2.92
CA ARG A 37 -22.12 5.98 3.08
C ARG A 37 -21.81 4.72 2.27
N CYS A 38 -21.37 4.87 1.02
CA CYS A 38 -20.96 3.73 0.19
C CYS A 38 -19.83 2.92 0.87
N ARG A 39 -18.82 3.61 1.41
CA ARG A 39 -17.71 3.00 2.16
C ARG A 39 -18.22 2.24 3.38
N GLN A 40 -19.11 2.83 4.17
CA GLN A 40 -19.67 2.17 5.36
C GLN A 40 -20.48 0.92 5.00
N ALA A 41 -21.29 0.97 3.94
CA ALA A 41 -22.01 -0.20 3.46
C ALA A 41 -21.05 -1.31 2.97
N LEU A 42 -19.95 -0.93 2.33
CA LEU A 42 -18.91 -1.87 1.88
C LEU A 42 -18.21 -2.57 3.05
N ILE A 43 -17.76 -1.80 4.06
CA ILE A 43 -17.12 -2.33 5.28
C ILE A 43 -18.06 -3.31 6.01
N LYS A 44 -19.35 -2.97 6.09
CA LYS A 44 -20.38 -3.83 6.70
C LYS A 44 -20.81 -5.01 5.82
N ARG A 45 -20.26 -5.13 4.61
CA ARG A 45 -20.60 -6.15 3.60
C ARG A 45 -22.08 -6.13 3.19
N GLU A 46 -22.69 -4.95 3.26
CA GLU A 46 -24.09 -4.69 2.83
C GLU A 46 -24.17 -4.43 1.32
N THR A 47 -23.03 -4.12 0.67
CA THR A 47 -22.92 -3.97 -0.78
C THR A 47 -21.59 -4.49 -1.29
N ALA A 48 -21.53 -4.83 -2.57
CA ALA A 48 -20.28 -5.18 -3.24
C ALA A 48 -19.62 -3.94 -3.83
N PHE A 49 -18.28 -3.92 -3.89
CA PHE A 49 -17.54 -2.83 -4.50
C PHE A 49 -17.91 -2.58 -5.97
N SER A 50 -18.17 -3.66 -6.73
CA SER A 50 -18.65 -3.56 -8.11
C SER A 50 -20.01 -2.88 -8.23
N SER A 51 -20.93 -3.11 -7.28
CA SER A 51 -22.24 -2.47 -7.26
C SER A 51 -22.15 -0.98 -6.95
N ILE A 52 -21.17 -0.57 -6.12
CA ILE A 52 -20.87 0.86 -5.91
C ILE A 52 -20.39 1.48 -7.23
N LEU A 53 -19.44 0.85 -7.93
CA LEU A 53 -18.95 1.36 -9.21
C LEU A 53 -20.07 1.49 -10.24
N GLU A 54 -20.96 0.51 -10.32
CA GLU A 54 -22.11 0.53 -11.24
C GLU A 54 -23.11 1.64 -10.90
N THR A 55 -23.52 1.73 -9.63
CA THR A 55 -24.53 2.71 -9.17
C THR A 55 -24.00 4.15 -9.27
N GLU A 56 -22.70 4.34 -9.07
CA GLU A 56 -22.04 5.65 -9.11
C GLU A 56 -21.52 6.03 -10.50
N GLU A 57 -21.76 5.18 -11.51
CA GLU A 57 -21.29 5.33 -12.89
C GLU A 57 -19.78 5.57 -12.95
N LEU A 58 -19.04 4.74 -12.22
CA LEU A 58 -17.59 4.80 -12.09
C LEU A 58 -16.91 3.63 -12.80
N VAL A 59 -15.75 3.94 -13.37
CA VAL A 59 -14.89 2.96 -14.02
C VAL A 59 -13.50 2.98 -13.37
N LEU A 60 -12.91 1.79 -13.22
CA LEU A 60 -11.52 1.67 -12.84
C LEU A 60 -10.66 1.85 -14.10
N HIS A 61 -9.71 2.77 -14.04
CA HIS A 61 -8.87 3.08 -15.18
C HIS A 61 -7.45 2.57 -14.94
N SER A 62 -6.97 1.66 -15.80
CA SER A 62 -5.66 1.01 -15.62
C SER A 62 -4.49 1.97 -15.68
N GLU A 63 -4.64 3.12 -16.35
CA GLU A 63 -3.58 4.14 -16.42
C GLU A 63 -3.46 4.98 -15.15
N ASP A 64 -4.31 4.77 -14.14
CA ASP A 64 -4.24 5.49 -12.86
C ASP A 64 -3.62 4.63 -11.75
N LEU A 65 -3.33 3.35 -12.01
CA LEU A 65 -2.80 2.41 -11.03
C LEU A 65 -1.71 1.53 -11.64
N PHE A 66 -0.45 1.80 -11.27
CA PHE A 66 0.72 1.13 -11.84
C PHE A 66 1.20 0.00 -10.93
N TYR A 67 1.49 -1.17 -11.51
CA TYR A 67 2.10 -2.27 -10.77
C TYR A 67 3.55 -1.91 -10.42
N PHE A 68 3.89 -1.96 -9.14
CA PHE A 68 5.13 -1.34 -8.65
C PHE A 68 6.12 -2.33 -8.02
N SER A 69 5.64 -3.28 -7.22
CA SER A 69 6.50 -4.31 -6.64
C SER A 69 5.72 -5.56 -6.27
N HIS A 70 6.43 -6.69 -6.13
CA HIS A 70 5.85 -7.99 -5.81
C HIS A 70 6.72 -8.68 -4.78
N TRP A 71 6.14 -9.00 -3.63
CA TRP A 71 6.84 -9.60 -2.51
C TRP A 71 6.15 -10.88 -2.07
N ILE A 72 6.94 -11.93 -1.89
CA ILE A 72 6.45 -13.21 -1.35
C ILE A 72 7.16 -13.46 -0.04
N THR A 73 6.39 -13.62 1.04
CA THR A 73 6.93 -13.87 2.37
C THR A 73 7.72 -15.18 2.41
N PRO A 74 8.91 -15.21 3.06
CA PRO A 74 9.73 -16.40 3.22
C PRO A 74 8.96 -17.62 3.72
N GLU A 75 9.33 -18.80 3.23
CA GLU A 75 8.68 -20.07 3.60
C GLU A 75 8.68 -20.42 5.10
N PRO A 76 9.74 -20.11 5.89
CA PRO A 76 9.76 -20.46 7.31
C PRO A 76 8.81 -19.65 8.18
N LEU A 77 8.25 -18.54 7.68
CA LEU A 77 7.36 -17.69 8.47
C LEU A 77 5.94 -18.27 8.54
N PRO A 78 5.28 -18.25 9.72
CA PRO A 78 3.99 -18.91 9.92
C PRO A 78 2.84 -18.25 9.15
N LYS A 79 2.94 -16.94 8.91
CA LYS A 79 2.02 -16.18 8.05
C LYS A 79 2.75 -15.82 6.77
N ARG A 80 2.16 -16.21 5.64
CA ARG A 80 2.74 -16.00 4.31
C ARG A 80 1.78 -15.29 3.40
N TYR A 81 2.32 -14.37 2.62
CA TYR A 81 1.56 -13.58 1.67
C TYR A 81 2.30 -13.51 0.33
N ASP A 82 1.53 -13.46 -0.75
CA ASP A 82 1.96 -13.14 -2.10
C ASP A 82 1.38 -11.75 -2.43
N VAL A 83 2.13 -10.70 -2.06
CA VAL A 83 1.63 -9.32 -2.02
C VAL A 83 2.09 -8.54 -3.23
N ARG A 84 1.12 -7.92 -3.90
CA ARG A 84 1.32 -7.06 -5.07
C ARG A 84 1.10 -5.61 -4.64
N PHE A 85 2.12 -4.78 -4.82
CA PHE A 85 2.06 -3.35 -4.52
C PHE A 85 1.82 -2.56 -5.80
N PHE A 86 1.00 -1.52 -5.66
CA PHE A 86 0.65 -0.63 -6.75
C PHE A 86 0.93 0.83 -6.36
N MET A 87 1.10 1.68 -7.36
CA MET A 87 1.34 3.10 -7.20
C MET A 87 0.30 3.90 -7.96
N ALA A 88 -0.20 4.97 -7.35
CA ALA A 88 -1.12 5.92 -7.94
C ALA A 88 -0.83 7.33 -7.41
N ALA A 89 -1.19 8.36 -8.18
CA ALA A 89 -1.30 9.71 -7.64
C ALA A 89 -2.48 9.79 -6.66
N ASN A 90 -2.37 10.64 -5.64
CA ASN A 90 -3.51 10.95 -4.79
C ASN A 90 -4.65 11.59 -5.63
N PRO A 91 -5.89 11.07 -5.59
CA PRO A 91 -6.99 11.64 -6.35
C PRO A 91 -7.29 13.09 -5.96
N VAL A 92 -7.58 13.92 -6.97
CA VAL A 92 -7.87 15.34 -6.78
C VAL A 92 -9.16 15.51 -5.96
N GLY A 93 -9.10 16.38 -4.95
CA GLY A 93 -10.26 16.71 -4.13
C GLY A 93 -10.72 15.59 -3.19
N GLN A 94 -9.90 14.54 -3.01
CA GLN A 94 -10.13 13.51 -2.00
C GLN A 94 -9.13 13.68 -0.85
N SER A 95 -9.54 13.31 0.36
CA SER A 95 -8.71 13.37 1.56
C SER A 95 -8.70 12.01 2.22
N VAL A 96 -7.55 11.61 2.76
CA VAL A 96 -7.41 10.34 3.46
C VAL A 96 -8.25 10.37 4.74
N SER A 97 -9.01 9.30 4.95
CA SER A 97 -9.72 9.03 6.19
C SER A 97 -9.54 7.56 6.53
N HIS A 98 -8.92 7.28 7.66
CA HIS A 98 -8.75 5.91 8.10
C HIS A 98 -10.08 5.29 8.60
N ASP A 99 -10.21 3.97 8.59
CA ASP A 99 -11.41 3.24 9.03
C ASP A 99 -11.53 3.16 10.56
N GLY A 100 -10.41 3.34 11.27
CA GLY A 100 -10.33 3.29 12.73
C GLY A 100 -10.28 1.88 13.30
N VAL A 101 -10.22 0.85 12.45
CA VAL A 101 -10.14 -0.56 12.87
C VAL A 101 -8.82 -1.15 12.41
N GLU A 102 -8.59 -1.23 11.10
CA GLU A 102 -7.34 -1.75 10.54
C GLU A 102 -6.30 -0.63 10.42
N LEU A 103 -6.72 0.54 9.94
CA LEU A 103 -5.92 1.75 9.86
C LEU A 103 -6.33 2.70 10.99
N THR A 104 -5.41 2.97 11.91
CA THR A 104 -5.67 3.80 13.10
C THR A 104 -5.08 5.20 13.00
N SER A 105 -4.12 5.41 12.10
CA SER A 105 -3.47 6.68 11.87
C SER A 105 -2.88 6.73 10.46
N HIS A 106 -2.66 7.95 9.94
CA HIS A 106 -1.97 8.17 8.69
C HIS A 106 -1.17 9.48 8.74
N VAL A 107 -0.16 9.59 7.89
CA VAL A 107 0.61 10.83 7.71
C VAL A 107 1.14 10.92 6.28
N TRP A 108 1.13 12.13 5.72
CA TRP A 108 1.90 12.43 4.51
C TRP A 108 3.32 12.82 4.90
N ILE A 109 4.30 12.02 4.49
CA ILE A 109 5.70 12.17 4.89
C ILE A 109 6.62 11.90 3.69
N ARG A 110 7.79 12.55 3.66
CA ARG A 110 8.79 12.29 2.62
C ARG A 110 9.42 10.90 2.84
N PRO A 111 9.75 10.14 1.77
CA PRO A 111 10.40 8.84 1.90
C PRO A 111 11.68 8.85 2.76
N ALA A 112 12.63 9.75 2.50
CA ALA A 112 13.83 9.93 3.33
C ALA A 112 13.53 10.15 4.82
N GLU A 113 12.50 10.94 5.13
CA GLU A 113 12.13 11.22 6.51
C GLU A 113 11.50 10.00 7.19
N ALA A 114 10.66 9.24 6.48
CA ALA A 114 10.10 7.99 6.97
C ALA A 114 11.19 6.94 7.23
N LEU A 115 12.18 6.83 6.33
CA LEU A 115 13.34 5.96 6.50
C LEU A 115 14.19 6.37 7.71
N ARG A 116 14.45 7.68 7.89
CA ARG A 116 15.14 8.20 9.08
C ARG A 116 14.40 7.86 10.37
N GLN A 117 13.08 8.02 10.39
CA GLN A 117 12.26 7.67 11.56
C GLN A 117 12.23 6.16 11.83
N TYR A 118 12.29 5.33 10.78
CA TYR A 118 12.47 3.90 10.91
C TYR A 118 13.83 3.55 11.53
N ASP A 119 14.93 4.16 11.05
CA ASP A 119 16.28 3.95 11.59
C ASP A 119 16.39 4.39 13.06
N GLU A 120 15.62 5.40 13.46
CA GLU A 120 15.48 5.87 14.85
C GLU A 120 14.52 5.02 15.70
N GLY A 121 13.89 3.99 15.14
CA GLY A 121 12.94 3.11 15.83
C GLY A 121 11.57 3.74 16.14
N LYS A 122 11.23 4.87 15.51
CA LYS A 122 9.97 5.60 15.74
C LYS A 122 8.79 5.04 14.94
N ILE A 123 9.06 4.46 13.78
CA ILE A 123 8.05 3.82 12.92
C ILE A 123 8.52 2.40 12.61
N GLY A 124 7.68 1.41 12.93
CA GLY A 124 7.91 0.02 12.51
C GLY A 124 7.55 -0.16 11.04
N MET A 125 8.42 -0.80 10.26
CA MET A 125 8.18 -1.11 8.86
C MET A 125 8.62 -2.53 8.52
N VAL A 126 7.88 -3.16 7.61
CA VAL A 126 8.29 -4.42 6.99
C VAL A 126 9.22 -4.15 5.81
N LEU A 127 10.06 -5.12 5.44
CA LEU A 127 11.05 -4.96 4.38
C LEU A 127 10.46 -4.47 3.03
N PRO A 128 9.31 -4.97 2.56
CA PRO A 128 8.65 -4.41 1.37
C PRO A 128 8.39 -2.90 1.44
N GLN A 129 8.03 -2.37 2.61
CA GLN A 129 7.80 -0.93 2.82
C GLN A 129 9.12 -0.15 2.78
N ILE A 130 10.15 -0.65 3.45
CA ILE A 130 11.49 -0.02 3.48
C ILE A 130 12.05 0.09 2.06
N MET A 131 12.01 -1.01 1.30
CA MET A 131 12.54 -1.03 -0.07
C MET A 131 11.72 -0.16 -1.01
N THR A 132 10.39 -0.14 -0.84
CA THR A 132 9.51 0.78 -1.57
C THR A 132 9.88 2.24 -1.30
N LEU A 133 10.12 2.62 -0.04
CA LEU A 133 10.51 3.99 0.31
C LEU A 133 11.92 4.34 -0.19
N ARG A 134 12.89 3.42 -0.11
CA ARG A 134 14.25 3.61 -0.67
C ARG A 134 14.19 3.84 -2.18
N GLU A 135 13.34 3.12 -2.89
CA GLU A 135 13.14 3.33 -4.32
C GLU A 135 12.48 4.69 -4.60
N LEU A 136 11.44 5.04 -3.85
CA LEU A 136 10.72 6.31 -4.00
C LEU A 136 11.58 7.54 -3.70
N ASP A 137 12.53 7.43 -2.77
CA ASP A 137 13.43 8.53 -2.40
C ASP A 137 14.35 8.99 -3.53
N ARG A 138 14.45 8.19 -4.61
CA ARG A 138 15.24 8.51 -5.81
C ARG A 138 14.54 9.53 -6.71
N PHE A 139 13.25 9.77 -6.54
CA PHE A 139 12.44 10.66 -7.38
C PHE A 139 12.16 11.98 -6.68
N ARG A 140 12.13 13.07 -7.45
CA ARG A 140 11.84 14.42 -6.93
C ARG A 140 10.37 14.78 -7.04
N THR A 141 9.65 14.18 -7.98
CA THR A 141 8.24 14.45 -8.22
C THR A 141 7.40 13.19 -8.34
N VAL A 142 6.08 13.34 -8.17
CA VAL A 142 5.12 12.24 -8.34
C VAL A 142 5.13 11.75 -9.79
N GLU A 143 5.25 12.67 -10.76
CA GLU A 143 5.26 12.35 -12.18
C GLU A 143 6.48 11.49 -12.55
N GLU A 144 7.66 11.79 -12.01
CA GLU A 144 8.87 10.97 -12.22
C GLU A 144 8.66 9.54 -11.69
N ALA A 145 8.11 9.40 -10.49
CA ALA A 145 7.84 8.10 -9.88
C ALA A 145 6.81 7.29 -10.70
N LEU A 146 5.71 7.93 -11.13
CA LEU A 146 4.68 7.27 -11.95
C LEU A 146 5.19 6.87 -13.34
N LEU A 147 6.01 7.72 -13.98
CA LEU A 147 6.63 7.39 -15.26
C LEU A 147 7.59 6.21 -15.13
N CYS A 148 8.31 6.10 -14.01
CA CYS A 148 9.12 4.93 -13.71
C CYS A 148 8.26 3.68 -13.53
N ALA A 149 7.23 3.75 -12.67
CA ALA A 149 6.32 2.63 -12.40
C ALA A 149 5.64 2.12 -13.68
N LYS A 150 5.22 3.02 -14.59
CA LYS A 150 4.60 2.66 -15.87
C LYS A 150 5.50 1.82 -16.78
N LYS A 151 6.83 2.01 -16.70
CA LYS A 151 7.82 1.30 -17.53
C LYS A 151 8.46 0.11 -16.82
N LYS A 152 8.14 -0.09 -15.53
CA LYS A 152 8.81 -1.06 -14.68
C LYS A 152 8.38 -2.48 -15.04
N HIS A 153 9.36 -3.36 -15.23
CA HIS A 153 9.12 -4.80 -15.19
C HIS A 153 9.17 -5.26 -13.73
N VAL A 154 8.09 -5.84 -13.23
CA VAL A 154 7.97 -6.22 -11.82
C VAL A 154 8.12 -7.73 -11.69
N GLU A 155 9.24 -8.15 -11.10
CA GLU A 155 9.49 -9.55 -10.74
C GLU A 155 9.15 -9.82 -9.27
N ALA A 156 8.83 -11.07 -8.97
CA ALA A 156 8.55 -11.52 -7.61
C ALA A 156 9.84 -11.55 -6.78
N THR A 157 9.92 -10.69 -5.77
CA THR A 157 10.99 -10.70 -4.79
C THR A 157 10.69 -11.75 -3.71
N ARG A 158 11.59 -12.73 -3.58
CA ARG A 158 11.53 -13.80 -2.58
C ARG A 158 12.74 -13.71 -1.66
N THR A 159 12.52 -13.18 -0.47
CA THR A 159 13.53 -13.13 0.57
C THR A 159 13.67 -14.49 1.25
N LYS A 160 14.78 -14.68 1.96
CA LYS A 160 15.04 -15.87 2.77
C LYS A 160 15.30 -15.49 4.21
N MET A 161 14.91 -16.38 5.11
CA MET A 161 15.34 -16.29 6.51
C MET A 161 16.67 -17.02 6.66
N ALA A 162 17.64 -16.39 7.32
CA ALA A 162 18.91 -16.98 7.69
C ALA A 162 19.20 -16.72 9.17
N HIS A 163 20.00 -17.60 9.79
CA HIS A 163 20.50 -17.41 11.15
C HIS A 163 21.94 -16.95 11.07
N LEU A 164 22.21 -15.69 11.42
CA LEU A 164 23.54 -15.09 11.42
C LEU A 164 23.82 -14.46 12.78
N GLU A 165 25.01 -14.69 13.33
CA GLU A 165 25.45 -14.13 14.62
C GLU A 165 24.44 -14.31 15.78
N GLY A 166 23.79 -15.48 15.80
CA GLY A 166 22.80 -15.81 16.84
C GLY A 166 21.42 -15.18 16.66
N ARG A 167 21.14 -14.48 15.55
CA ARG A 167 19.82 -13.86 15.26
C ARG A 167 19.25 -14.30 13.91
N TYR A 168 17.93 -14.32 13.78
CA TYR A 168 17.30 -14.42 12.47
C TYR A 168 17.40 -13.09 11.74
N VAL A 169 17.80 -13.17 10.46
CA VAL A 169 17.88 -12.04 9.55
C VAL A 169 17.19 -12.40 8.24
N GLU A 170 16.66 -11.37 7.58
CA GLU A 170 16.08 -11.50 6.25
C GLU A 170 17.14 -11.16 5.21
N VAL A 171 17.28 -12.03 4.20
CA VAL A 171 18.30 -11.93 3.16
C VAL A 171 17.60 -11.75 1.80
N MET A 172 18.02 -10.72 1.07
CA MET A 172 17.54 -10.39 -0.26
C MET A 172 18.05 -11.38 -1.32
N PRO A 173 17.40 -11.48 -2.51
CA PRO A 173 17.87 -12.34 -3.59
C PRO A 173 19.31 -12.07 -4.07
N ASP A 174 19.76 -10.83 -3.96
CA ASP A 174 21.12 -10.40 -4.31
C ASP A 174 22.16 -10.63 -3.19
N GLY A 175 21.72 -11.11 -2.02
CA GLY A 175 22.56 -11.38 -0.86
C GLY A 175 22.65 -10.24 0.15
N GLU A 176 21.99 -9.08 -0.05
CA GLU A 176 21.93 -8.03 0.97
C GLU A 176 21.26 -8.58 2.26
N VAL A 177 21.91 -8.37 3.41
CA VAL A 177 21.43 -8.87 4.71
C VAL A 177 20.85 -7.72 5.53
N PHE A 178 19.62 -7.89 6.01
CA PHE A 178 18.92 -6.90 6.83
C PHE A 178 18.98 -7.29 8.31
N HIS A 179 19.95 -6.72 9.04
CA HIS A 179 20.29 -7.09 10.42
C HIS A 179 19.41 -6.47 11.52
N HIS A 180 18.81 -5.30 11.28
CA HIS A 180 18.14 -4.50 12.32
C HIS A 180 16.65 -4.35 12.03
N ARG A 181 15.85 -5.36 12.40
CA ARG A 181 14.39 -5.24 12.31
C ARG A 181 13.72 -5.45 13.67
N PRO A 182 13.02 -4.43 14.21
CA PRO A 182 11.96 -4.69 15.16
C PRO A 182 10.95 -5.64 14.48
N PRO A 183 10.57 -6.78 15.10
CA PRO A 183 9.59 -7.66 14.50
C PRO A 183 8.24 -6.93 14.39
N VAL A 184 7.80 -6.68 13.15
CA VAL A 184 6.37 -6.38 12.87
C VAL A 184 5.56 -7.70 12.78
N TYR A 185 6.25 -8.84 12.77
CA TYR A 185 5.71 -10.20 12.88
C TYR A 185 6.55 -11.02 13.86
N SER A 186 5.93 -11.94 14.59
CA SER A 186 6.62 -12.89 15.47
C SER A 186 7.62 -13.74 14.69
N TRP A 187 8.82 -13.92 15.24
CA TRP A 187 9.82 -14.82 14.67
C TRP A 187 9.39 -16.29 14.81
N PRO A 188 9.91 -17.22 13.97
CA PRO A 188 9.57 -18.65 14.04
C PRO A 188 9.73 -19.27 15.43
N ASP A 189 10.69 -18.77 16.21
CA ASP A 189 11.04 -19.25 17.55
C ASP A 189 10.40 -18.44 18.69
N GLU A 190 9.71 -17.33 18.40
CA GLU A 190 8.92 -16.58 19.39
C GLU A 190 7.48 -17.14 19.48
N LYS A 191 7.39 -18.44 19.78
CA LYS A 191 6.15 -19.04 20.28
C LYS A 191 6.24 -19.12 21.79
N ASP A 192 5.81 -18.04 22.44
CA ASP A 192 5.22 -18.13 23.79
C ASP A 192 3.71 -18.40 23.66
#